data_AF-A0A353XW22-F1
#
_entry.id   AF-A0A353XW22-F1
#
_cell.length_a   1.000
_cell.length_b   1.000
_cell.length_c   1.000
_cell.angle_alpha   90.00
_cell.angle_beta   90.00
_cell.angle_gamma   90.00
#
_symmetry.space_group_name_H-M   'P 1'
#
loop_
_entity.id
_entity.type
_entity.pdbx_description
1 polymer ?
#
loop_
_entity_poly.entity_id
_entity_poly.type
_entity_poly.pdbx_seq_one_letter_code
_entity_poly.pdbx_strand_id
1 'polypeptide(L)'
;MFALSTTGIFSPANHYKGKFFGNTVESGFKQDKLLSAEQKATLEGEFAKVEREDRKQSLRRLIDNGKVMSIDDDDALRGLYNAKIVSKDAGKILKSSHKAVRHTAKKIKKFRQWITWLFAFGLVGLGMQITIGAMRQAGGQPAVIGGIVGFSKAVLSLIVVLLLVSDKV
;
A
#
# COMPACT_ATOMS: atom_id res chain seq x y z
N MET A 1 -2.28 -20.00 -5.81
CA MET A 1 -2.71 -18.92 -4.88
C MET A 1 -4.05 -19.27 -4.27
N PHE A 2 -5.14 -19.36 -5.06
CA PHE A 2 -6.47 -19.75 -4.58
C PHE A 2 -6.45 -21.08 -3.79
N ALA A 3 -5.82 -22.12 -4.35
CA ALA A 3 -5.70 -23.42 -3.69
C ALA A 3 -4.85 -23.44 -2.39
N LEU A 4 -3.94 -22.49 -2.19
CA LEU A 4 -3.16 -22.39 -0.95
C LEU A 4 -3.83 -21.47 0.08
N SER A 5 -4.72 -20.57 -0.36
CA SER A 5 -5.58 -19.81 0.56
C SER A 5 -6.72 -20.66 1.12
N THR A 6 -7.18 -21.69 0.41
CA THR A 6 -8.24 -22.59 0.87
C THR A 6 -7.76 -23.62 1.91
N THR A 7 -6.45 -23.88 2.01
CA THR A 7 -5.88 -24.83 2.98
C THR A 7 -5.67 -24.24 4.37
N GLY A 8 -6.04 -22.98 4.62
CA GLY A 8 -5.91 -22.33 5.93
C GLY A 8 -4.48 -21.96 6.34
N ILE A 9 -3.45 -22.41 5.60
CA ILE A 9 -2.02 -22.14 5.85
C ILE A 9 -1.68 -20.64 5.90
N PHE A 10 -2.51 -19.78 5.29
CA PHE A 10 -2.32 -18.33 5.27
C PHE A 10 -3.30 -17.54 6.15
N SER A 11 -4.12 -18.20 6.98
CA SER A 11 -5.24 -17.52 7.66
C SER A 11 -5.43 -17.94 9.13
N PRO A 12 -4.71 -17.33 10.09
CA PRO A 12 -5.26 -17.15 11.42
C PRO A 12 -6.46 -16.21 11.36
N ALA A 13 -7.53 -16.50 12.12
CA ALA A 13 -8.86 -15.86 12.04
C ALA A 13 -8.88 -14.32 12.06
N ASN A 14 -7.82 -13.66 12.53
CA ASN A 14 -7.76 -12.20 12.72
C ASN A 14 -6.98 -11.43 11.63
N HIS A 15 -6.66 -12.07 10.49
CA HIS A 15 -5.93 -11.43 9.39
C HIS A 15 -6.84 -10.82 8.33
N TYR A 16 -6.88 -9.49 8.23
CA TYR A 16 -7.57 -8.81 7.13
C TYR A 16 -6.74 -8.85 5.84
N LYS A 17 -7.22 -9.53 4.79
CA LYS A 17 -6.55 -9.66 3.48
C LYS A 17 -5.08 -10.14 3.58
N GLY A 18 -4.80 -11.04 4.54
CA GLY A 18 -3.44 -11.53 4.81
C GLY A 18 -2.50 -10.49 5.43
N LYS A 19 -3.05 -9.40 5.99
CA LYS A 19 -2.34 -8.44 6.84
C LYS A 19 -2.68 -8.68 8.30
N PHE A 20 -1.67 -8.64 9.16
CA PHE A 20 -1.84 -8.72 10.60
C PHE A 20 -1.98 -7.33 11.21
N PHE A 21 -2.64 -7.26 12.35
CA PHE A 21 -2.68 -6.05 13.16
C PHE A 21 -1.42 -5.95 14.02
N GLY A 22 -0.79 -4.79 14.02
CA GLY A 22 0.39 -4.49 14.82
C GLY A 22 0.44 -3.00 15.18
N ASN A 23 0.33 -2.69 16.46
CA ASN A 23 0.33 -1.33 16.99
C ASN A 23 1.58 -1.02 17.84
N THR A 24 2.52 -1.97 17.94
CA THR A 24 3.79 -1.87 18.65
C THR A 24 4.96 -1.72 17.68
N VAL A 25 6.08 -1.17 18.17
CA VAL A 25 7.31 -1.01 17.37
C VAL A 25 7.81 -2.36 16.84
N GLU A 26 7.75 -3.40 17.67
CA GLU A 26 8.13 -4.78 17.31
C GLU A 26 7.28 -5.34 16.17
N SER A 27 5.99 -5.02 16.17
CA SER A 27 5.05 -5.45 15.12
C SER A 27 5.17 -4.65 13.82
N GLY A 28 5.98 -3.59 13.80
CA GLY A 28 6.27 -2.76 12.62
C GLY A 28 5.64 -1.37 12.62
N PHE A 29 5.01 -0.95 13.73
CA PHE A 29 4.46 0.39 13.86
C PHE A 29 5.58 1.43 13.99
N LYS A 30 5.49 2.51 13.21
CA LYS A 30 6.46 3.62 13.25
C LYS A 30 5.90 4.77 14.08
N GLN A 31 6.70 5.35 14.97
CA GLN A 31 6.27 6.46 15.84
C GLN A 31 5.88 7.70 15.04
N ASP A 32 6.55 7.97 13.92
CA ASP A 32 6.21 9.00 12.94
C ASP A 32 4.86 8.78 12.21
N LYS A 33 4.13 7.71 12.53
CA LYS A 33 2.73 7.47 12.12
C LYS A 33 1.70 7.75 13.22
N LEU A 34 2.13 8.28 14.37
CA LEU A 34 1.23 8.86 15.36
C LEU A 34 0.48 10.05 14.76
N LEU A 35 -0.76 10.24 15.19
CA LEU A 35 -1.57 11.39 14.80
C LEU A 35 -0.93 12.69 15.28
N SER A 36 -0.78 13.65 14.37
CA SER A 36 -0.37 15.02 14.73
C SER A 36 -1.49 15.74 15.49
N ALA A 37 -1.14 16.82 16.19
CA ALA A 37 -2.11 17.65 16.92
C ALA A 37 -3.23 18.17 16.01
N GLU A 38 -2.89 18.61 14.79
CA GLU A 38 -3.84 19.06 13.77
C GLU A 38 -4.81 17.95 13.34
N GLN A 39 -4.28 16.72 13.17
CA GLN A 39 -5.10 15.57 12.79
C GLN A 39 -6.05 15.16 13.92
N LYS A 40 -5.61 15.25 15.18
CA LYS A 40 -6.47 15.04 16.35
C LYS A 40 -7.59 16.07 16.40
N ALA A 41 -7.28 17.36 16.26
CA ALA A 41 -8.29 18.42 16.23
C ALA A 41 -9.30 18.25 15.09
N THR A 42 -8.83 17.81 13.90
CA THR A 42 -9.70 17.51 12.76
C THR A 42 -10.68 16.37 13.07
N LEU A 43 -10.22 15.31 13.75
CA LEU A 43 -11.07 14.20 14.16
C LEU A 43 -12.02 14.61 15.30
N GLU A 44 -11.59 15.50 16.20
CA GLU A 44 -12.42 16.01 17.29
C GLU A 44 -13.62 16.79 16.76
N GLY A 45 -13.43 17.65 15.75
CA GLY A 45 -14.52 18.39 15.11
C GLY A 45 -15.57 17.51 14.41
N GLU A 46 -15.27 16.23 14.19
CA GLU A 46 -16.17 15.29 13.52
C GLU A 46 -16.93 14.38 14.51
N PHE A 47 -16.66 14.49 15.82
CA PHE A 47 -17.34 13.68 16.85
C PHE A 47 -18.86 13.78 16.80
N ALA A 48 -19.38 14.99 16.58
CA ALA A 48 -20.82 15.25 16.59
C ALA A 48 -21.57 14.48 15.49
N LYS A 49 -20.89 14.13 14.39
CA LYS A 49 -21.48 13.40 13.25
C LYS A 49 -21.54 11.89 13.50
N VAL A 50 -20.76 11.39 14.44
CA VAL A 50 -20.74 9.95 14.76
C VAL A 50 -21.85 9.68 15.75
N GLU A 51 -22.96 9.08 15.33
CA GLU A 51 -24.08 8.80 16.25
C GLU A 51 -23.85 7.55 17.10
N ARG A 52 -23.34 6.47 16.48
CA ARG A 52 -23.18 5.17 17.15
C ARG A 52 -22.10 5.21 18.22
N GLU A 53 -22.44 4.70 19.40
CA GLU A 53 -21.60 4.77 20.59
C GLU A 53 -20.29 3.97 20.47
N ASP A 54 -20.34 2.77 19.86
CA ASP A 54 -19.16 1.93 19.59
C ASP A 54 -18.11 2.67 18.75
N ARG A 55 -18.57 3.41 17.75
CA ARG A 55 -17.72 4.20 16.85
C ARG A 55 -17.19 5.47 17.52
N LYS A 56 -17.99 6.14 18.36
CA LYS A 56 -17.52 7.28 19.17
C LYS A 56 -16.39 6.87 20.10
N GLN A 57 -16.56 5.76 20.81
CA GLN A 57 -15.54 5.28 21.75
C GLN A 57 -14.25 4.90 21.04
N SER A 58 -14.35 4.25 19.88
CA SER A 58 -13.18 3.90 19.05
C SER A 58 -12.47 5.16 18.53
N LEU A 59 -13.22 6.19 18.11
CA LEU A 59 -12.66 7.47 17.69
C LEU A 59 -11.97 8.21 18.85
N ARG A 60 -12.53 8.15 20.05
CA ARG A 60 -11.95 8.73 21.26
C ARG A 60 -10.65 8.05 21.65
N ARG A 61 -10.63 6.72 21.70
CA ARG A 61 -9.39 5.96 21.93
C ARG A 61 -8.32 6.29 20.90
N LEU A 62 -8.68 6.47 19.63
CA LEU A 62 -7.74 6.86 18.57
C LEU A 62 -7.13 8.24 18.84
N ILE A 63 -7.94 9.22 19.23
CA ILE A 63 -7.49 10.59 19.49
C ILE A 63 -6.60 10.64 20.74
N ASP A 64 -7.03 9.98 21.82
CA ASP A 64 -6.31 9.93 23.09
C ASP A 64 -4.92 9.29 22.90
N ASN A 65 -4.89 8.08 22.31
CA ASN A 65 -3.64 7.33 22.12
C ASN A 65 -2.82 7.80 20.90
N GLY A 66 -3.42 8.58 20.00
CA GLY A 66 -2.80 8.98 18.73
C GLY A 66 -2.61 7.84 17.73
N LYS A 67 -3.12 6.63 18.01
CA LYS A 67 -3.03 5.44 17.16
C LYS A 67 -4.18 4.47 17.46
N VAL A 68 -4.45 3.56 16.52
CA VAL A 68 -5.47 2.51 16.70
C VAL A 68 -4.92 1.44 17.64
N MET A 69 -5.67 1.12 18.70
CA MET A 69 -5.19 0.25 19.78
C MET A 69 -5.65 -1.20 19.65
N SER A 70 -6.81 -1.48 19.04
CA SER A 70 -7.34 -2.84 18.87
C SER A 70 -7.81 -3.10 17.43
N ILE A 71 -8.06 -4.38 17.13
CA ILE A 71 -8.66 -4.81 15.85
C ILE A 71 -10.11 -4.30 15.75
N ASP A 72 -10.87 -4.36 16.84
CA ASP A 72 -12.25 -3.91 16.87
C ASP A 72 -12.36 -2.40 16.62
N ASP A 73 -11.42 -1.62 17.20
CA ASP A 73 -11.31 -0.18 16.93
C ASP A 73 -11.03 0.08 15.45
N ASP A 74 -10.10 -0.68 14.83
CA ASP A 74 -9.78 -0.57 13.40
C ASP A 74 -11.01 -0.82 12.52
N ASP A 75 -11.80 -1.85 12.84
CA ASP A 75 -12.98 -2.21 12.08
C ASP A 75 -14.12 -1.18 12.25
N ALA A 76 -14.31 -0.66 13.47
CA ALA A 76 -15.27 0.42 13.74
C ALA A 76 -14.91 1.72 12.99
N LEU A 77 -13.63 2.13 13.02
CA LEU A 77 -13.12 3.32 12.35
C LEU A 77 -13.16 3.20 10.83
N ARG A 78 -12.91 2.01 10.29
CA ARG A 78 -13.11 1.73 8.87
C ARG A 78 -14.58 1.82 8.48
N GLY A 79 -15.48 1.32 9.32
CA GLY A 79 -16.91 1.47 9.15
C GLY A 79 -17.32 2.94 9.03
N LEU A 80 -16.75 3.81 9.86
CA LEU A 80 -16.96 5.27 9.78
C LEU A 80 -16.50 5.86 8.46
N TYR A 81 -15.27 5.54 8.04
CA TYR A 81 -14.73 6.03 6.76
C TYR A 81 -15.54 5.53 5.56
N ASN A 82 -15.86 4.25 5.51
CA ASN A 82 -16.58 3.63 4.39
C ASN A 82 -18.03 4.12 4.29
N ALA A 83 -18.66 4.42 5.44
CA ALA A 83 -20.00 4.98 5.49
C ALA A 83 -20.06 6.47 5.10
N LYS A 84 -18.90 7.13 4.88
CA LYS A 84 -18.80 8.54 4.49
C LYS A 84 -19.52 9.51 5.45
N ILE A 85 -19.59 9.15 6.74
CA ILE A 85 -20.24 9.95 7.78
C ILE A 85 -19.35 11.16 8.14
N VAL A 86 -18.04 10.95 8.17
CA VAL A 86 -17.05 12.00 8.44
C VAL A 86 -16.63 12.71 7.16
N SER A 87 -16.06 13.92 7.29
CA SER A 87 -15.49 14.66 6.17
C SER A 87 -14.40 13.89 5.42
N LYS A 88 -14.12 14.29 4.18
CA LYS A 88 -13.12 13.61 3.32
C LYS A 88 -11.73 13.59 3.97
N ASP A 89 -11.36 14.66 4.67
CA ASP A 89 -10.03 14.78 5.28
C ASP A 89 -9.91 13.93 6.55
N ALA A 90 -10.93 13.95 7.42
CA ALA A 90 -11.03 12.99 8.52
C ALA A 90 -11.00 11.53 8.01
N GLY A 91 -11.70 11.25 6.91
CA GLY A 91 -11.67 9.94 6.26
C GLY A 91 -10.27 9.52 5.77
N LYS A 92 -9.48 10.44 5.21
CA LYS A 92 -8.08 10.19 4.82
C LYS A 92 -7.21 9.90 6.05
N ILE A 93 -7.43 10.62 7.16
CA ILE A 93 -6.74 10.40 8.43
C ILE A 93 -7.03 8.98 8.93
N LEU A 94 -8.31 8.62 9.07
CA LEU A 94 -8.73 7.27 9.51
C LEU A 94 -8.14 6.16 8.61
N LYS A 95 -8.15 6.36 7.29
CA LYS A 95 -7.55 5.42 6.33
C LYS A 95 -6.03 5.30 6.51
N SER A 96 -5.36 6.39 6.85
CA SER A 96 -3.92 6.41 7.10
C SER A 96 -3.59 5.71 8.42
N SER A 97 -4.36 5.95 9.48
CA SER A 97 -4.27 5.25 10.77
C SER A 97 -4.47 3.74 10.60
N HIS A 98 -5.47 3.31 9.83
CA HIS A 98 -5.67 1.90 9.48
C HIS A 98 -4.44 1.29 8.79
N LYS A 99 -3.88 1.99 7.80
CA LYS A 99 -2.67 1.51 7.10
C LYS A 99 -1.45 1.46 8.01
N ALA A 100 -1.36 2.33 9.02
CA ALA A 100 -0.25 2.37 9.95
C ALA A 100 -0.19 1.12 10.84
N VAL A 101 -1.34 0.53 11.18
CA VAL A 101 -1.43 -0.65 12.07
C VAL A 101 -1.61 -1.98 11.33
N ARG A 102 -1.81 -1.98 10.01
CA ARG A 102 -1.95 -3.21 9.21
C ARG A 102 -0.70 -3.53 8.42
N HIS A 103 0.04 -4.54 8.88
CA HIS A 103 1.31 -4.95 8.29
C HIS A 103 1.17 -6.25 7.49
N THR A 104 1.98 -6.39 6.44
CA THR A 104 2.06 -7.65 5.68
C THR A 104 3.17 -8.50 6.26
N ALA A 105 2.89 -9.78 6.53
CA ALA A 105 3.89 -10.71 7.05
C ALA A 105 5.12 -10.79 6.12
N LYS A 106 6.32 -10.85 6.72
CA LYS A 106 7.61 -10.89 5.96
C LYS A 106 7.65 -12.05 4.97
N LYS A 107 7.18 -13.25 5.37
CA LYS A 107 7.09 -14.44 4.50
C LYS A 107 6.23 -14.18 3.26
N ILE A 108 5.03 -13.61 3.44
CA ILE A 108 4.12 -13.26 2.33
C ILE A 108 4.77 -12.23 1.40
N LYS A 109 5.46 -11.22 1.94
CA LYS A 109 6.17 -10.21 1.14
C LYS A 109 7.25 -10.85 0.27
N LYS A 110 8.08 -11.73 0.84
CA LYS A 110 9.12 -12.46 0.10
C LYS A 110 8.54 -13.37 -0.97
N PHE A 111 7.45 -14.07 -0.67
CA PHE A 111 6.75 -14.91 -1.64
C PHE A 111 6.16 -14.11 -2.81
N ARG A 112 5.54 -12.95 -2.54
CA ARG A 112 5.08 -12.03 -3.61
C ARG A 112 6.23 -11.59 -4.50
N GLN A 113 7.36 -11.20 -3.90
CA GLN A 113 8.55 -10.79 -4.64
C GLN A 113 9.10 -11.91 -5.53
N TRP A 114 9.10 -13.15 -5.03
CA TRP A 114 9.51 -14.31 -5.81
C TRP A 114 8.57 -14.59 -6.99
N ILE A 115 7.26 -14.54 -6.78
CA ILE A 115 6.28 -14.66 -7.88
C ILE A 115 6.44 -13.53 -8.89
N THR A 116 6.65 -12.29 -8.44
CA THR A 116 6.91 -11.16 -9.35
C THR A 116 8.16 -11.38 -10.17
N TRP A 117 9.22 -11.94 -9.57
CA TRP A 117 10.42 -12.37 -10.30
C TRP A 117 10.06 -13.42 -11.34
N LEU A 118 9.47 -14.56 -10.96
CA LEU A 118 9.09 -15.61 -11.90
C LEU A 118 8.18 -15.12 -13.03
N PHE A 119 7.22 -14.25 -12.71
CA PHE A 119 6.32 -13.66 -13.68
C PHE A 119 7.06 -12.71 -14.64
N ALA A 120 8.01 -11.91 -14.13
CA ALA A 120 8.85 -11.06 -14.96
C ALA A 120 9.73 -11.90 -15.90
N PHE A 121 10.37 -12.97 -15.43
CA PHE A 121 11.11 -13.89 -16.32
C PHE A 121 10.19 -14.59 -17.32
N GLY A 122 8.98 -14.98 -16.91
CA GLY A 122 7.99 -15.57 -17.81
C GLY A 122 7.54 -14.61 -18.91
N LEU A 123 7.20 -13.36 -18.55
CA LEU A 123 6.82 -12.32 -19.51
C LEU A 123 7.97 -11.93 -20.44
N VAL A 124 9.18 -11.78 -19.90
CA VAL A 124 10.37 -11.49 -20.71
C VAL A 124 10.71 -12.66 -21.60
N GLY A 125 10.61 -13.91 -21.13
CA GLY A 125 10.87 -15.12 -21.92
C GLY A 125 9.86 -15.32 -23.04
N LEU A 126 8.56 -15.17 -22.76
CA LEU A 126 7.50 -15.14 -23.79
C LEU A 126 7.73 -13.99 -24.78
N GLY A 127 8.06 -12.82 -24.26
CA GLY A 127 8.45 -11.66 -25.06
C GLY A 127 9.62 -11.96 -25.97
N MET A 128 10.72 -12.54 -25.46
CA MET A 128 11.92 -12.89 -26.23
C MET A 128 11.66 -13.96 -27.29
N GLN A 129 10.87 -14.98 -26.99
CA GLN A 129 10.54 -16.05 -27.95
C GLN A 129 9.74 -15.50 -29.14
N ILE A 130 8.74 -14.66 -28.88
CA ILE A 130 7.96 -13.99 -29.93
C ILE A 130 8.79 -12.92 -30.64
N THR A 131 9.55 -12.13 -29.88
CA THR A 131 10.33 -10.99 -30.39
C THR A 131 11.46 -11.44 -31.29
N ILE A 132 12.20 -12.53 -31.01
CA ILE A 132 13.30 -12.97 -31.89
C ILE A 132 12.75 -13.50 -33.23
N GLY A 133 11.64 -14.25 -33.21
CA GLY A 133 10.98 -14.74 -34.41
C GLY A 133 10.40 -13.61 -35.27
N ALA A 134 9.63 -12.71 -34.65
CA ALA A 134 9.04 -11.55 -35.32
C ALA A 134 10.10 -10.49 -35.71
N MET A 135 11.18 -10.30 -34.94
CA MET A 135 12.28 -9.41 -35.32
C MET A 135 13.04 -9.90 -36.53
N ARG A 136 13.28 -11.22 -36.63
CA ARG A 136 13.89 -11.81 -37.82
C ARG A 136 12.97 -11.69 -39.03
N GLN A 137 11.65 -11.84 -38.84
CA GLN A 137 10.66 -11.68 -39.90
C GLN A 137 10.43 -10.20 -40.31
N ALA A 138 10.58 -9.25 -39.39
CA ALA A 138 10.43 -7.81 -39.60
C ALA A 138 11.76 -7.06 -39.89
N GLY A 139 12.85 -7.79 -40.16
CA GLY A 139 14.13 -7.19 -40.59
C GLY A 139 14.86 -6.34 -39.54
N GLY A 140 14.58 -6.51 -38.25
CA GLY A 140 15.31 -5.84 -37.16
C GLY A 140 14.95 -4.36 -36.89
N GLN A 141 14.13 -3.72 -37.74
CA GLN A 141 13.63 -2.36 -37.49
C GLN A 141 12.93 -2.19 -36.12
N PRO A 142 12.13 -3.16 -35.61
CA PRO A 142 11.52 -3.03 -34.29
C PRO A 142 12.52 -2.95 -33.12
N ALA A 143 13.68 -3.62 -33.20
CA ALA A 143 14.74 -3.50 -32.18
C ALA A 143 15.33 -2.09 -32.16
N VAL A 144 15.57 -1.52 -33.33
CA VAL A 144 16.18 -0.20 -33.47
C VAL A 144 15.23 0.87 -32.92
N ILE A 145 13.95 0.81 -33.30
CA ILE A 145 12.93 1.74 -32.80
C ILE A 145 12.74 1.56 -31.29
N GLY A 146 12.58 0.33 -30.81
CA GLY A 146 12.44 0.04 -29.38
C GLY A 146 13.66 0.48 -28.56
N GLY A 147 14.86 0.27 -29.11
CA GLY A 147 16.14 0.68 -28.52
C GLY A 147 16.27 2.19 -28.42
N ILE A 148 16.00 2.93 -29.51
CA ILE A 148 16.07 4.40 -29.53
C ILE A 148 15.06 4.99 -28.53
N VAL A 149 13.80 4.57 -28.59
CA VAL A 149 12.74 5.12 -27.73
C VAL A 149 13.01 4.79 -26.26
N GLY A 150 13.46 3.57 -25.96
CA GLY A 150 13.85 3.16 -24.61
C GLY A 150 15.05 3.95 -24.08
N PHE A 151 16.08 4.12 -24.90
CA PHE A 151 17.29 4.86 -24.55
C PHE A 151 17.00 6.36 -24.35
N SER A 152 16.29 7.00 -25.27
CA SER A 152 15.89 8.41 -25.14
C SER A 152 15.09 8.67 -23.87
N LYS A 153 14.17 7.76 -23.52
CA LYS A 153 13.38 7.87 -22.28
C LYS A 153 14.26 7.76 -21.03
N ALA A 154 15.23 6.85 -21.02
CA ALA A 154 16.16 6.70 -19.90
C ALA A 154 17.03 7.96 -19.73
N VAL A 155 17.59 8.48 -20.82
CA VAL A 155 18.41 9.71 -20.81
C VAL A 155 17.60 10.91 -20.33
N LEU A 156 16.39 11.12 -20.84
CA LEU A 156 15.51 12.20 -20.40
C LEU A 156 15.14 12.07 -18.92
N SER A 157 14.86 10.86 -18.44
CA SER A 157 14.58 10.64 -17.02
C SER A 157 15.78 10.97 -16.13
N LEU A 158 16.99 10.64 -16.58
CA LEU A 158 18.22 10.94 -15.86
C LEU A 158 18.47 12.45 -15.78
N ILE A 159 18.28 13.17 -16.89
CA ILE A 159 18.40 14.63 -16.93
C ILE A 159 17.42 15.27 -15.93
N VAL A 160 16.16 14.83 -15.92
CA VAL A 160 15.14 15.34 -15.00
C VAL A 160 15.54 15.08 -13.54
N VAL A 161 16.07 13.90 -13.23
CA VAL A 161 16.56 13.58 -11.88
C VAL A 161 17.73 14.48 -11.49
N LEU A 162 18.71 14.68 -12.37
CA LEU A 162 19.84 15.56 -12.09
C LEU A 162 19.38 17.01 -11.85
N LEU A 163 18.46 17.53 -12.65
CA LEU A 163 17.95 18.88 -12.49
C LEU A 163 17.11 19.08 -11.21
N LEU A 164 16.27 18.11 -10.82
CA LEU A 164 15.38 18.25 -9.66
C LEU A 164 16.00 17.82 -8.33
N VAL A 165 17.05 16.98 -8.36
CA VAL A 165 17.72 16.47 -7.14
C VAL A 165 19.00 17.25 -6.83
N SER A 166 19.67 17.85 -7.82
CA SER A 166 20.89 18.66 -7.59
C SER A 166 20.64 19.93 -6.76
N ASP A 167 19.41 20.44 -6.68
CA ASP A 167 19.06 21.60 -5.85
C ASP A 167 18.80 21.25 -4.37
N LYS A 168 18.87 19.96 -3.99
CA LYS A 168 18.53 19.48 -2.63
C LYS A 168 19.64 18.67 -1.95
N VAL A 169 20.88 18.78 -2.43
CA VAL A 169 22.08 18.23 -1.76
C VAL A 169 22.95 19.37 -1.27
#